data_AF-A0A931EPW1-F1
#
_entry.id   AF-A0A931EPW1-F1
#
_cell.length_a   1.000
_cell.length_b   1.000
_cell.length_c   1.000
_cell.angle_alpha   90.00
_cell.angle_beta   90.00
_cell.angle_gamma   90.00
#
_symmetry.space_group_name_H-M   'P 1'
#
loop_
_entity.id
_entity.type
_entity.pdbx_description
1 polymer ?
#
loop_
_entity_poly.entity_id
_entity_poly.type
_entity_poly.pdbx_seq_one_letter_code
_entity_poly.pdbx_strand_id
1 'polypeptide(L)'
;MHRATALAMALLLSLVLAQTWQATKSPGFRVQTASSADHQLLPQVFQILQKARRDLELSGLKIPSTVTVVIHPDLKSYTRTTRLPWFVMAVSDRGKSRIDTQRLQILLDRGSLERTLRHELFHLAQPANWPRWKAEGSAMRFAGDEPTAQPLQNIAEANLDELLANPPNAQTLARAMATAYAWVERHP
;
A
#
# COMPACT_ATOMS: atom_id res chain seq x y z
N MET A 1 44.39 -55.06 9.80
CA MET A 1 43.62 -55.16 8.55
C MET A 1 42.16 -54.85 8.86
N HIS A 2 41.54 -53.97 8.03
CA HIS A 2 40.11 -53.62 7.91
C HIS A 2 39.51 -52.76 9.06
N ARG A 3 39.18 -51.46 8.90
CA ARG A 3 38.18 -50.78 8.02
C ARG A 3 36.79 -51.47 8.13
N ALA A 4 35.65 -50.82 8.34
CA ALA A 4 35.26 -49.49 7.90
C ALA A 4 34.01 -48.94 8.65
N THR A 5 34.02 -47.62 8.86
CA THR A 5 32.94 -46.64 8.63
C THR A 5 31.52 -46.89 9.15
N ALA A 6 31.15 -46.15 10.19
CA ALA A 6 29.81 -45.62 10.38
C ALA A 6 29.55 -44.50 9.34
N LEU A 7 28.47 -44.62 8.58
CA LEU A 7 27.93 -43.51 7.77
C LEU A 7 26.46 -43.34 8.15
N ALA A 8 26.20 -42.49 9.15
CA ALA A 8 24.87 -41.97 9.41
C ALA A 8 24.62 -40.81 8.44
N MET A 9 23.88 -41.08 7.37
CA MET A 9 23.48 -40.07 6.39
C MET A 9 22.28 -39.30 6.96
N ALA A 10 22.53 -38.16 7.60
CA ALA A 10 21.48 -37.27 8.06
C ALA A 10 20.91 -36.49 6.85
N LEU A 11 19.73 -36.89 6.38
CA LEU A 11 18.93 -36.07 5.46
C LEU A 11 18.38 -34.86 6.23
N LEU A 12 18.96 -33.68 6.02
CA LEU A 12 18.36 -32.40 6.41
C LEU A 12 17.22 -32.06 5.44
N LEU A 13 16.02 -32.56 5.73
CA LEU A 13 14.78 -32.10 5.10
C LEU A 13 14.54 -30.64 5.52
N SER A 14 14.88 -29.71 4.62
CA SER A 14 14.46 -28.31 4.75
C SER A 14 12.95 -28.23 4.51
N LEU A 15 12.16 -28.28 5.58
CA LEU A 15 10.73 -27.98 5.54
C LEU A 15 10.55 -26.50 5.20
N VAL A 16 10.41 -26.18 3.92
CA VAL A 16 9.84 -24.91 3.50
C VAL A 16 8.37 -24.97 3.90
N LEU A 17 8.02 -24.40 5.05
CA LEU A 17 6.62 -24.19 5.41
C LEU A 17 5.99 -23.31 4.32
N ALA A 18 5.10 -23.90 3.53
CA ALA A 18 4.33 -23.15 2.55
C ALA A 18 3.58 -22.05 3.31
N GLN A 19 3.76 -20.80 2.87
CA GLN A 19 3.12 -19.66 3.50
C GLN A 19 1.61 -19.76 3.32
N THR A 20 0.89 -19.98 4.42
CA THR A 20 -0.56 -20.14 4.41
C THR A 20 -1.23 -18.77 4.48
N TRP A 21 -1.82 -18.36 3.36
CA TRP A 21 -2.63 -17.15 3.29
C TRP A 21 -4.01 -17.41 3.87
N GLN A 22 -4.43 -16.55 4.78
CA GLN A 22 -5.78 -16.48 5.31
C GLN A 22 -6.53 -15.34 4.64
N ALA A 23 -7.84 -15.47 4.51
CA ALA A 23 -8.69 -14.44 3.94
C ALA A 23 -9.93 -14.22 4.80
N THR A 24 -10.16 -12.97 5.19
CA THR A 24 -11.31 -12.55 5.98
C THR A 24 -12.13 -11.58 5.16
N LYS A 25 -13.46 -11.61 5.32
CA LYS A 25 -14.39 -10.78 4.54
C LYS A 25 -15.19 -9.84 5.45
N SER A 26 -15.55 -8.71 4.88
CA SER A 26 -16.50 -7.72 5.36
C SER A 26 -17.31 -7.25 4.14
N PRO A 27 -18.52 -6.66 4.30
CA PRO A 27 -19.22 -6.06 3.17
C PRO A 27 -18.30 -5.15 2.35
N GLY A 28 -18.20 -5.42 1.04
CA GLY A 28 -17.37 -4.69 0.08
C GLY A 28 -15.86 -4.93 0.15
N PHE A 29 -15.36 -5.78 1.06
CA PHE A 29 -13.93 -5.99 1.29
C PHE A 29 -13.54 -7.44 1.53
N ARG A 30 -12.42 -7.85 0.96
CA ARG A 30 -11.72 -9.11 1.25
C ARG A 30 -10.28 -8.79 1.63
N VAL A 31 -9.87 -9.12 2.85
CA VAL A 31 -8.50 -8.88 3.32
C VAL A 31 -7.75 -10.20 3.41
N GLN A 32 -6.53 -10.26 2.87
CA GLN A 32 -5.65 -11.42 2.91
C GLN A 32 -4.38 -11.12 3.68
N THR A 33 -3.96 -12.04 4.55
CA THR A 33 -2.69 -11.96 5.27
C THR A 33 -2.17 -13.37 5.54
N ALA A 34 -0.85 -13.51 5.67
CA ALA A 34 -0.19 -14.74 6.12
C ALA A 34 0.51 -14.57 7.48
N SER A 35 0.25 -13.45 8.18
CA SER A 35 0.85 -13.08 9.45
C SER A 35 -0.23 -13.06 10.54
N SER A 36 -0.01 -13.78 11.63
CA SER A 36 -0.93 -13.80 12.78
C SER A 36 -1.01 -12.45 13.47
N ALA A 37 0.09 -11.71 13.53
CA ALA A 37 0.13 -10.35 14.07
C ALA A 37 -0.74 -9.40 13.24
N ASP A 38 -0.63 -9.45 11.91
CA ASP A 38 -1.49 -8.64 11.04
C ASP A 38 -2.95 -9.10 11.07
N HIS A 39 -3.21 -10.40 11.28
CA HIS A 39 -4.57 -10.92 11.42
C HIS A 39 -5.30 -10.32 12.63
N GLN A 40 -4.59 -10.03 13.73
CA GLN A 40 -5.17 -9.39 14.91
C GLN A 40 -5.64 -7.95 14.65
N LEU A 41 -5.11 -7.30 13.62
CA LEU A 41 -5.43 -5.91 13.26
C LEU A 41 -6.61 -5.78 12.28
N LEU A 42 -7.13 -6.90 11.76
CA LEU A 42 -8.21 -6.88 10.76
C LEU A 42 -9.48 -6.15 11.21
N PRO A 43 -9.94 -6.22 12.47
CA PRO A 43 -11.09 -5.42 12.90
C PRO A 43 -10.88 -3.91 12.68
N GLN A 44 -9.71 -3.39 13.03
CA GLN A 44 -9.36 -1.97 12.81
C GLN A 44 -9.27 -1.65 11.32
N VAL A 45 -8.65 -2.53 10.51
CA VAL A 45 -8.57 -2.38 9.05
C VAL A 45 -9.97 -2.29 8.43
N PHE A 46 -10.89 -3.18 8.81
CA PHE A 46 -12.25 -3.14 8.29
C PHE A 46 -13.00 -1.88 8.70
N GLN A 47 -12.84 -1.41 9.94
CA GLN A 47 -13.43 -0.14 10.38
C GLN A 47 -12.95 1.05 9.53
N ILE A 48 -11.63 1.15 9.31
CA ILE A 48 -11.02 2.19 8.46
C ILE A 48 -11.56 2.12 7.03
N LEU A 49 -11.53 0.94 6.41
CA LEU A 49 -11.96 0.75 5.02
C LEU A 49 -13.45 1.02 4.81
N GLN A 50 -14.31 0.58 5.74
CA GLN A 50 -15.74 0.86 5.67
C GLN A 50 -16.04 2.35 5.85
N LYS A 51 -15.35 3.02 6.77
CA LYS A 51 -15.49 4.48 6.93
C LYS A 51 -15.04 5.19 5.65
N ALA A 52 -13.87 4.85 5.12
CA ALA A 52 -13.34 5.44 3.90
C ALA A 52 -14.28 5.21 2.70
N ARG A 53 -14.85 4.02 2.54
CA ARG A 53 -15.88 3.73 1.52
C ARG A 53 -17.07 4.69 1.62
N ARG A 54 -17.64 4.85 2.82
CA ARG A 54 -18.76 5.78 3.04
C ARG A 54 -18.37 7.22 2.70
N ASP A 55 -17.19 7.66 3.13
CA ASP A 55 -16.69 9.01 2.86
C ASP A 55 -16.54 9.26 1.34
N LEU A 56 -16.05 8.27 0.57
CA LEU A 56 -15.95 8.33 -0.90
C LEU A 56 -17.33 8.36 -1.57
N GLU A 57 -18.25 7.51 -1.12
CA GLU A 57 -19.62 7.44 -1.65
C GLU A 57 -20.38 8.75 -1.41
N LEU A 58 -20.24 9.36 -0.22
CA LEU A 58 -20.79 10.68 0.09
C LEU A 58 -20.18 11.81 -0.76
N SER A 59 -18.94 11.63 -1.22
CA SER A 59 -18.26 12.55 -2.14
C SER A 59 -18.64 12.31 -3.61
N GLY A 60 -19.58 11.41 -3.88
CA GLY A 60 -20.02 11.06 -5.24
C GLY A 60 -19.05 10.18 -6.03
N LEU A 61 -17.98 9.67 -5.39
CA LEU A 61 -17.01 8.79 -6.02
C LEU A 61 -17.50 7.34 -6.01
N LYS A 62 -17.29 6.64 -7.14
CA LYS A 62 -17.69 5.23 -7.29
C LYS A 62 -16.51 4.33 -6.98
N ILE A 63 -16.65 3.57 -5.90
CA ILE A 63 -15.71 2.53 -5.48
C ILE A 63 -16.11 1.17 -6.08
N PRO A 64 -15.16 0.27 -6.39
CA PRO A 64 -15.48 -1.10 -6.76
C PRO A 64 -16.38 -1.80 -5.73
N SER A 65 -17.29 -2.66 -6.22
CA SER A 65 -18.23 -3.40 -5.36
C SER A 65 -17.51 -4.32 -4.38
N THR A 66 -16.35 -4.86 -4.76
CA THR A 66 -15.44 -5.62 -3.88
C THR A 66 -14.02 -5.15 -4.08
N VAL A 67 -13.35 -4.80 -2.97
CA VAL A 67 -11.92 -4.47 -2.94
C VAL A 67 -11.16 -5.57 -2.22
N THR A 68 -10.07 -6.05 -2.83
CA THR A 68 -9.15 -6.99 -2.17
C THR A 68 -7.99 -6.23 -1.55
N VAL A 69 -7.72 -6.43 -0.27
CA VAL A 69 -6.52 -5.90 0.40
C VAL A 69 -5.59 -7.05 0.72
N VAL A 70 -4.34 -6.97 0.28
CA VAL A 70 -3.31 -7.98 0.55
C VAL A 70 -2.23 -7.37 1.44
N ILE A 71 -2.10 -7.93 2.63
CA ILE A 71 -1.09 -7.53 3.61
C ILE A 71 0.08 -8.48 3.47
N HIS A 72 1.19 -7.95 2.97
CA HIS A 72 2.39 -8.73 2.77
C HIS A 72 3.10 -8.99 4.10
N PRO A 73 3.43 -10.26 4.41
CA PRO A 73 4.00 -10.69 5.68
C PRO A 73 5.45 -10.26 5.88
N ASP A 74 6.12 -9.82 4.80
CA ASP A 74 7.48 -9.29 4.83
C ASP A 74 7.73 -8.42 3.58
N LEU A 75 8.82 -7.65 3.62
CA LEU A 75 9.22 -6.74 2.54
C LEU A 75 9.56 -7.48 1.23
N LYS A 76 10.06 -8.71 1.31
CA LYS A 76 10.42 -9.51 0.13
C LYS A 76 9.17 -9.94 -0.63
N SER A 77 8.12 -10.35 0.09
CA SER A 77 6.81 -10.67 -0.47
C SER A 77 6.21 -9.44 -1.15
N TYR A 78 6.24 -8.29 -0.48
CA TYR A 78 5.73 -7.03 -1.03
C TYR A 78 6.45 -6.62 -2.31
N THR A 79 7.77 -6.42 -2.25
CA THR A 79 8.54 -5.90 -3.40
C THR A 79 8.58 -6.87 -4.58
N ARG A 80 8.52 -8.19 -4.33
CA ARG A 80 8.38 -9.19 -5.41
C ARG A 80 7.04 -9.06 -6.13
N THR A 81 5.96 -8.78 -5.41
CA THR A 81 4.61 -8.65 -5.97
C THR A 81 4.40 -7.30 -6.65
N THR A 82 4.79 -6.21 -6.00
CA THR A 82 4.48 -4.85 -6.46
C THR A 82 5.55 -4.26 -7.39
N ARG A 83 6.79 -4.78 -7.34
CA ARG A 83 7.98 -4.22 -8.00
C ARG A 83 8.32 -2.79 -7.55
N LEU A 84 7.74 -2.33 -6.44
CA LEU A 84 7.98 -1.00 -5.90
C LEU A 84 9.17 -0.97 -4.94
N PRO A 85 9.83 0.18 -4.79
CA PRO A 85 10.89 0.34 -3.81
C PRO A 85 10.36 0.23 -2.37
N TRP A 86 11.25 -0.14 -1.44
CA TRP A 86 10.90 -0.45 -0.05
C TRP A 86 10.25 0.70 0.72
N PHE A 87 10.48 1.95 0.29
CA PHE A 87 9.94 3.13 0.95
C PHE A 87 8.49 3.45 0.55
N VAL A 88 7.93 2.77 -0.47
CA VAL A 88 6.50 2.86 -0.80
C VAL A 88 5.75 1.80 0.01
N MET A 89 4.88 2.25 0.91
CA MET A 89 4.28 1.42 1.96
C MET A 89 3.07 0.61 1.47
N ALA A 90 2.33 1.14 0.51
CA ALA A 90 1.20 0.49 -0.11
C ALA A 90 1.04 0.97 -1.55
N VAL A 91 0.23 0.25 -2.33
CA VAL A 91 -0.15 0.61 -3.69
C VAL A 91 -1.51 0.01 -4.03
N SER A 92 -2.24 0.69 -4.89
CA SER A 92 -3.52 0.27 -5.45
C SER A 92 -3.38 -0.14 -6.92
N ASP A 93 -4.03 -1.25 -7.28
CA ASP A 93 -4.20 -1.72 -8.65
C ASP A 93 -5.69 -1.58 -9.01
N ARG A 94 -6.00 -0.52 -9.77
CA ARG A 94 -7.36 -0.21 -10.23
C ARG A 94 -7.94 -1.29 -11.12
N GLY A 95 -7.12 -1.92 -11.96
CA GLY A 95 -7.54 -2.98 -12.87
C GLY A 95 -7.96 -4.26 -12.13
N LYS A 96 -7.40 -4.50 -10.94
CA LYS A 96 -7.72 -5.65 -10.09
C LYS A 96 -8.60 -5.31 -8.89
N SER A 97 -9.00 -4.05 -8.71
CA SER A 97 -9.67 -3.57 -7.49
C SER A 97 -8.94 -4.03 -6.23
N ARG A 98 -7.62 -3.85 -6.21
CA ARG A 98 -6.73 -4.43 -5.20
C ARG A 98 -5.86 -3.35 -4.55
N ILE A 99 -5.58 -3.52 -3.26
CA ILE A 99 -4.58 -2.78 -2.50
C ILE A 99 -3.54 -3.79 -2.00
N ASP A 100 -2.27 -3.54 -2.24
CA ASP A 100 -1.15 -4.27 -1.68
C ASP A 100 -0.44 -3.39 -0.66
N THR A 101 -0.23 -3.88 0.55
CA THR A 101 0.41 -3.15 1.63
C THR A 101 1.56 -3.98 2.21
N GLN A 102 2.60 -3.31 2.69
CA GLN A 102 3.55 -3.92 3.60
C GLN A 102 2.85 -4.37 4.90
N ARG A 103 3.59 -4.95 5.86
CA ARG A 103 3.07 -5.35 7.17
C ARG A 103 2.36 -4.18 7.85
N LEU A 104 1.19 -4.42 8.43
CA LEU A 104 0.39 -3.38 9.08
C LEU A 104 1.08 -2.82 10.32
N GLN A 105 1.86 -3.64 11.03
CA GLN A 105 2.63 -3.18 12.19
C GLN A 105 3.54 -2.00 11.85
N ILE A 106 4.18 -2.01 10.67
CA ILE A 106 5.03 -0.89 10.22
C ILE A 106 4.19 0.39 10.04
N LEU A 107 2.98 0.26 9.53
CA LEU A 107 2.07 1.41 9.35
C LEU A 107 1.58 1.93 10.69
N LEU A 108 1.26 1.04 11.63
CA LEU A 108 0.84 1.40 12.99
C LEU A 108 1.95 2.12 13.75
N ASP A 109 3.17 1.58 13.74
CA ASP A 109 4.31 2.16 14.46
C ASP A 109 4.64 3.58 13.95
N ARG A 110 4.30 3.87 12.69
CA ARG A 110 4.46 5.19 12.05
C ARG A 110 3.24 6.10 12.18
N GLY A 111 2.19 5.67 12.88
CA GLY A 111 0.92 6.38 12.95
C GLY A 111 0.26 6.60 11.59
N SER A 112 0.54 5.73 10.60
CA SER A 112 0.16 5.91 9.20
C SER A 112 -0.92 4.96 8.70
N LEU A 113 -1.34 3.97 9.50
CA LEU A 113 -2.28 2.93 9.07
C LEU A 113 -3.55 3.49 8.42
N GLU A 114 -4.26 4.39 9.11
CA GLU A 114 -5.52 4.93 8.61
C GLU A 114 -5.31 5.75 7.33
N ARG A 115 -4.40 6.74 7.37
CA ARG A 115 -4.12 7.59 6.21
C ARG A 115 -3.66 6.78 4.99
N THR A 116 -2.80 5.77 5.16
CA THR A 116 -2.35 4.91 4.06
C THR A 116 -3.52 4.13 3.44
N LEU A 117 -4.38 3.50 4.23
CA LEU A 117 -5.51 2.74 3.69
C LEU A 117 -6.55 3.65 3.01
N ARG A 118 -6.79 4.85 3.57
CA ARG A 118 -7.68 5.84 2.96
C ARG A 118 -7.12 6.34 1.61
N HIS A 119 -5.83 6.63 1.56
CA HIS A 119 -5.11 7.07 0.35
C HIS A 119 -5.24 6.04 -0.77
N GLU A 120 -4.92 4.78 -0.49
CA GLU A 120 -5.01 3.73 -1.51
C GLU A 120 -6.44 3.41 -1.94
N LEU A 121 -7.41 3.53 -1.03
CA LEU A 121 -8.81 3.34 -1.40
C LEU A 121 -9.31 4.45 -2.32
N PHE A 122 -8.85 5.70 -2.12
CA PHE A 122 -9.17 6.82 -3.00
C PHE A 122 -8.73 6.54 -4.44
N HIS A 123 -7.52 6.01 -4.64
CA HIS A 123 -7.03 5.66 -5.96
C HIS A 123 -7.90 4.63 -6.69
N LEU A 124 -8.59 3.74 -5.97
CA LEU A 124 -9.55 2.82 -6.58
C LEU A 124 -10.85 3.50 -7.04
N ALA A 125 -11.20 4.66 -6.48
CA ALA A 125 -12.45 5.37 -6.75
C ALA A 125 -12.28 6.63 -7.62
N GLN A 126 -11.06 7.17 -7.74
CA GLN A 126 -10.80 8.39 -8.49
C GLN A 126 -11.12 8.24 -10.00
N PRO A 127 -11.38 9.36 -10.71
CA PRO A 127 -11.48 9.38 -12.17
C PRO A 127 -10.21 8.85 -12.85
N ALA A 128 -10.40 8.14 -13.98
CA ALA A 128 -9.30 7.46 -14.66
C ALA A 128 -8.37 8.38 -15.45
N ASN A 129 -8.84 9.57 -15.82
CA ASN A 129 -8.14 10.52 -16.68
C ASN A 129 -7.40 11.63 -15.92
N TRP A 130 -7.32 11.53 -14.59
CA TRP A 130 -6.57 12.51 -13.80
C TRP A 130 -5.06 12.40 -14.05
N PRO A 131 -4.35 13.53 -14.21
CA PRO A 131 -2.90 13.53 -14.15
C PRO A 131 -2.44 13.05 -12.76
N ARG A 132 -1.22 12.53 -12.67
CA ARG A 132 -0.76 11.83 -11.46
C ARG A 132 -0.69 12.79 -10.28
N TRP A 133 -0.22 14.01 -10.46
CA TRP A 133 -0.18 14.99 -9.37
C TRP A 133 -1.57 15.26 -8.77
N LYS A 134 -2.63 15.31 -9.59
CA LYS A 134 -3.99 15.54 -9.11
C LYS A 134 -4.50 14.33 -8.35
N ALA A 135 -4.19 13.12 -8.84
CA ALA A 135 -4.49 11.86 -8.16
C ALA A 135 -3.85 11.78 -6.77
N GLU A 136 -2.53 11.95 -6.69
CA GLU A 136 -1.78 11.85 -5.43
C GLU A 136 -2.18 12.95 -4.44
N GLY A 137 -2.25 14.22 -4.89
CA GLY A 137 -2.63 15.33 -4.03
C GLY A 137 -4.05 15.21 -3.47
N SER A 138 -5.00 14.74 -4.29
CA SER A 138 -6.38 14.54 -3.84
C SER A 138 -6.51 13.34 -2.89
N ALA A 139 -5.77 12.25 -3.15
CA ALA A 139 -5.72 11.09 -2.25
C ALA A 139 -5.20 11.48 -0.86
N MET A 140 -4.14 12.30 -0.82
CA MET A 140 -3.60 12.83 0.44
C MET A 140 -4.61 13.71 1.19
N ARG A 141 -5.30 14.62 0.49
CA ARG A 141 -6.35 15.48 1.10
C ARG A 141 -7.50 14.64 1.65
N PHE A 142 -7.99 13.66 0.89
CA PHE A 142 -9.03 12.73 1.33
C PHE A 142 -8.61 11.88 2.55
N ALA A 143 -7.34 11.46 2.57
CA ALA A 143 -6.76 10.68 3.65
C ALA A 143 -6.46 11.50 4.91
N GLY A 144 -6.43 12.84 4.82
CA GLY A 144 -5.93 13.71 5.88
C GLY A 144 -4.41 13.61 6.05
N ASP A 145 -3.68 13.22 4.99
CA ASP A 145 -2.23 13.04 5.00
C ASP A 145 -1.53 14.34 4.60
N GLU A 146 -1.37 15.26 5.55
CA GLU A 146 -0.67 16.51 5.30
C GLU A 146 0.86 16.30 5.24
N PRO A 147 1.51 16.64 4.12
CA PRO A 147 2.94 16.41 3.95
C PRO A 147 3.76 17.41 4.78
N THR A 148 4.83 16.93 5.40
CA THR A 148 5.78 17.76 6.16
C THR A 148 6.98 18.21 5.33
N ALA A 149 7.20 17.60 4.16
CA ALA A 149 8.30 17.96 3.27
C ALA A 149 8.04 19.30 2.57
N GLN A 150 9.12 20.04 2.26
CA GLN A 150 9.02 21.26 1.47
C GLN A 150 8.72 20.94 0.00
N PRO A 151 7.68 21.56 -0.60
CA PRO A 151 7.38 21.40 -2.02
C PRO A 151 8.58 21.72 -2.93
N LEU A 152 8.62 21.05 -4.08
CA LEU A 152 9.52 21.40 -5.19
C LEU A 152 9.14 22.77 -5.76
N GLN A 153 10.15 23.60 -6.05
CA GLN A 153 9.99 24.90 -6.67
C GLN A 153 10.18 24.80 -8.18
N ASN A 154 9.45 25.62 -8.96
CA ASN A 154 9.61 25.78 -10.41
C ASN A 154 9.62 24.47 -11.21
N ILE A 155 8.83 23.48 -10.78
CA ILE A 155 8.70 22.20 -11.49
C ILE A 155 7.54 22.26 -12.49
N ALA A 156 7.79 21.77 -13.71
CA ALA A 156 6.74 21.58 -14.71
C ALA A 156 5.87 20.35 -14.36
N GLU A 157 4.60 20.37 -14.77
CA GLU A 157 3.64 19.30 -14.48
C GLU A 157 4.13 17.91 -14.92
N ALA A 158 4.62 17.78 -16.16
CA ALA A 158 5.13 16.51 -16.68
C ALA A 158 6.30 15.95 -15.84
N ASN A 159 7.17 16.84 -15.32
CA ASN A 159 8.29 16.43 -14.47
C ASN A 159 7.81 16.01 -13.08
N LEU A 160 6.76 16.64 -12.55
CA LEU A 160 6.15 16.24 -11.28
C LEU A 160 5.51 14.86 -11.40
N ASP A 161 4.76 14.62 -12.48
CA ASP A 161 4.14 13.33 -12.76
C ASP A 161 5.20 12.22 -12.90
N GLU A 162 6.32 12.48 -13.57
CA GLU A 162 7.42 11.52 -13.68
C GLU A 162 8.05 11.22 -12.31
N LEU A 163 8.28 12.23 -11.47
CA LEU A 163 8.84 12.03 -10.12
C LEU A 163 7.90 11.24 -9.19
N LEU A 164 6.59 11.43 -9.31
CA LEU A 164 5.60 10.66 -8.57
C LEU A 164 5.50 9.21 -9.08
N ALA A 165 5.69 8.99 -10.38
CA ALA A 165 5.66 7.65 -10.97
C ALA A 165 6.93 6.85 -10.66
N ASN A 166 8.10 7.47 -10.79
CA ASN A 166 9.41 6.84 -10.71
C ASN A 166 10.34 7.61 -9.75
N PRO A 167 10.03 7.66 -8.44
CA PRO A 167 10.83 8.42 -7.49
C PRO A 167 12.23 7.78 -7.32
N PRO A 168 13.33 8.55 -7.49
CA PRO A 168 14.68 8.01 -7.35
C PRO A 168 15.02 7.65 -5.89
N ASN A 169 14.35 8.27 -4.92
CA ASN A 169 14.50 8.01 -3.49
C ASN A 169 13.29 8.55 -2.70
N ALA A 170 13.23 8.18 -1.41
CA ALA A 170 12.13 8.58 -0.52
C ALA A 170 12.02 10.10 -0.31
N GLN A 171 13.14 10.82 -0.27
CA GLN A 171 13.14 12.26 -0.06
C GLN A 171 12.53 13.00 -1.26
N THR A 172 12.89 12.58 -2.48
CA THR A 172 12.30 13.13 -3.71
C THR A 172 10.82 12.83 -3.79
N LEU A 173 10.38 11.59 -3.46
CA LEU A 173 8.97 11.26 -3.40
C LEU A 173 8.21 12.16 -2.42
N ALA A 174 8.72 12.33 -1.21
CA ALA A 174 8.08 13.15 -0.18
C ALA A 174 7.88 14.61 -0.64
N ARG A 175 8.89 15.19 -1.31
CA ARG A 175 8.78 16.55 -1.87
C ARG A 175 7.83 16.64 -3.06
N ALA A 176 7.81 15.63 -3.93
CA ALA A 176 6.87 15.56 -5.05
C ALA A 176 5.42 15.45 -4.56
N MET A 177 5.16 14.60 -3.56
CA MET A 177 3.86 14.51 -2.87
C MET A 177 3.46 15.84 -2.23
N ALA A 178 4.40 16.53 -1.56
CA ALA A 178 4.14 17.87 -1.01
C ALA A 178 3.76 18.90 -2.09
N THR A 179 4.41 18.85 -3.26
CA THR A 179 4.03 19.68 -4.41
C THR A 179 2.62 19.37 -4.89
N ALA A 180 2.30 18.08 -5.10
CA ALA A 180 0.98 17.63 -5.54
C ALA A 180 -0.13 18.08 -4.59
N TYR A 181 0.08 17.92 -3.28
CA TYR A 181 -0.84 18.35 -2.23
C TYR A 181 -1.12 19.87 -2.26
N ALA A 182 -0.08 20.68 -2.47
CA ALA A 182 -0.20 22.14 -2.59
C ALA A 182 -0.84 22.57 -3.93
N TRP A 183 -0.68 21.79 -4.99
CA TRP A 183 -1.25 22.11 -6.30
C TRP A 183 -2.76 21.91 -6.36
N VAL A 184 -3.27 20.83 -5.76
CA VAL A 184 -4.72 20.53 -5.71
C VAL A 184 -5.48 21.64 -4.97
N GLU A 185 -4.91 22.23 -3.93
CA GLU A 185 -5.53 23.36 -3.21
C GLU A 185 -5.65 24.62 -4.06
N ARG A 186 -4.68 24.85 -4.96
CA ARG A 186 -4.69 25.99 -5.87
C ARG A 186 -5.53 25.74 -7.13
N HIS A 187 -5.84 24.48 -7.44
CA HIS A 187 -6.53 24.05 -8.66
C HIS A 187 -7.51 22.89 -8.36
N PRO A 188 -8.63 23.16 -7.65
CA PRO A 188 -9.59 22.14 -7.25
C PRO A 188 -10.17 21.35 -8.44
#